data_AF-A0A2N6A2G3-F1
#
_entry.id   AF-A0A2N6A2G3-F1
#
_cell.length_a   1.000
_cell.length_b   1.000
_cell.length_c   1.000
_cell.angle_alpha   90.00
_cell.angle_beta   90.00
_cell.angle_gamma   90.00
#
_symmetry.space_group_name_H-M   'P 1'
#
loop_
_entity.id
_entity.type
_entity.pdbx_description
1 polymer ?
#
loop_
_entity_poly.entity_id
_entity_poly.type
_entity_poly.pdbx_seq_one_letter_code
_entity_poly.pdbx_strand_id
1 'polypeptide(L)'
;MNASRLYLIIGLILVAAIVVVILLPEDDAPQQQTAEQQEAMPPGHPDVGEGMGADAQPGADNVRQDFMSEYKRLSEKVDKQDPSDTSDVLSYARMLLDAHQGAKALPLFERYHKAAPKNTSVMLDLSVAYFETKQPEKAEAIVLEVLEIDPANTTAMYNLGALHAAADDKDKAKKVWNELISKHPDSPDAARAQEFLKQL
;
A
#
# COMPACT_ATOMS: atom_id res chain seq x y z
N MET A 1 57.33 13.36 35.83
CA MET A 1 57.07 12.20 34.94
C MET A 1 57.25 12.67 33.51
N ASN A 2 58.16 12.10 32.73
CA ASN A 2 58.60 12.70 31.46
C ASN A 2 57.57 12.38 30.37
N ALA A 3 57.23 13.36 29.52
CA ALA A 3 56.15 13.26 28.53
C ALA A 3 56.25 12.00 27.64
N SER A 4 57.46 11.56 27.30
CA SER A 4 57.69 10.33 26.51
C SER A 4 57.22 9.04 27.22
N ARG A 5 57.33 8.96 28.56
CA ARG A 5 56.80 7.83 29.35
C ARG A 5 55.28 7.89 29.49
N LEU A 6 54.70 9.10 29.49
CA LEU A 6 53.26 9.30 29.53
C LEU A 6 52.59 8.81 28.23
N TYR A 7 53.17 9.12 27.06
CA TYR A 7 52.64 8.65 25.78
C TYR A 7 52.76 7.13 25.58
N LEU A 8 53.83 6.50 26.09
CA LEU A 8 53.97 5.05 26.07
C LEU A 8 52.91 4.33 26.93
N ILE A 9 52.58 4.89 28.10
CA ILE A 9 51.54 4.35 28.98
C ILE A 9 50.16 4.53 28.35
N ILE A 10 49.86 5.69 27.77
CA ILE A 10 48.59 5.94 27.07
C ILE A 10 48.45 5.01 25.85
N GLY A 11 49.52 4.80 25.09
CA GLY A 11 49.54 3.87 23.95
C GLY A 11 49.26 2.42 24.37
N LEU A 12 49.85 1.95 25.47
CA LEU A 12 49.60 0.61 26.00
C LEU A 12 48.15 0.43 26.50
N ILE A 13 47.58 1.45 27.14
CA ILE A 13 46.18 1.41 27.60
C ILE A 13 45.22 1.35 26.41
N LEU A 14 45.48 2.10 25.33
CA LEU A 14 44.64 2.09 24.13
C LEU A 14 44.67 0.74 23.42
N VAL A 15 45.84 0.12 23.29
CA VAL A 15 45.95 -1.22 22.69
C VAL A 15 45.26 -2.28 23.55
N ALA A 16 45.41 -2.22 24.87
CA ALA A 16 44.71 -3.12 25.78
C ALA A 16 43.18 -2.96 25.72
N ALA A 17 42.67 -1.72 25.61
CA ALA A 17 41.24 -1.45 25.48
C ALA A 17 40.66 -2.01 24.17
N ILE A 18 41.38 -1.88 23.05
CA ILE A 18 40.95 -2.41 21.75
C ILE A 18 40.94 -3.94 21.76
N VAL A 19 41.93 -4.59 22.36
CA VAL A 19 42.00 -6.05 22.46
C VAL A 19 40.88 -6.60 23.35
N VAL A 20 40.49 -5.90 24.42
CA VAL A 20 39.33 -6.27 25.25
C VAL A 20 38.03 -6.16 24.46
N VAL A 21 37.82 -5.11 23.66
CA VAL A 21 36.60 -4.96 22.84
C VAL A 21 36.47 -6.06 21.78
N ILE A 22 37.57 -6.56 21.21
CA ILE A 22 37.56 -7.62 20.19
C ILE A 22 37.39 -9.02 20.80
N LEU A 23 37.85 -9.24 22.04
CA LEU A 23 37.83 -10.55 22.72
C LEU A 23 36.65 -10.72 23.68
N LEU A 24 35.81 -9.71 23.88
CA LEU A 24 34.55 -9.87 24.60
C LEU A 24 33.54 -10.55 23.67
N PRO A 25 32.95 -11.69 24.05
CA PRO A 25 31.81 -12.24 23.33
C PRO A 25 30.66 -11.23 23.36
N GLU A 26 29.94 -11.07 22.24
CA GLU A 26 28.68 -10.35 22.21
C GLU A 26 27.71 -11.06 23.17
N ASP A 27 27.52 -10.51 24.36
CA ASP A 27 26.42 -10.90 25.25
C ASP A 27 25.12 -10.64 24.48
N ASP A 28 24.43 -11.71 24.09
CA ASP A 28 23.07 -11.66 23.55
C ASP A 28 22.17 -10.98 24.60
N ALA A 29 22.04 -9.66 24.48
CA ALA A 29 21.17 -8.87 25.32
C ALA A 29 19.74 -9.43 25.16
N PRO A 30 19.01 -9.69 26.26
CA PRO A 30 17.64 -10.17 26.17
C PRO A 30 16.80 -9.16 25.40
N GLN A 31 16.17 -9.60 24.30
CA GLN A 31 15.16 -8.83 23.59
C GLN A 31 14.07 -8.45 24.60
N GLN A 32 14.02 -7.19 24.98
CA GLN A 32 12.90 -6.64 25.72
C GLN A 32 11.68 -6.69 24.81
N GLN A 33 10.80 -7.67 25.07
CA GLN A 33 9.41 -7.60 24.68
C GLN A 33 8.82 -6.36 25.37
N THR A 34 8.73 -5.25 24.65
CA THR A 34 7.80 -4.19 25.01
C THR A 34 6.40 -4.77 24.86
N ALA A 35 5.77 -5.01 26.01
CA ALA A 35 4.36 -5.33 26.10
C ALA A 35 3.56 -4.19 25.45
N GLU A 36 3.16 -4.37 24.20
CA GLU A 36 2.07 -3.61 23.61
C GLU A 36 0.82 -3.98 24.39
N GLN A 37 0.32 -3.01 25.16
CA GLN A 37 -0.99 -3.10 25.75
C GLN A 37 -1.98 -3.27 24.60
N GLN A 38 -2.62 -4.44 24.54
CA GLN A 38 -3.81 -4.66 23.74
C GLN A 38 -4.85 -3.60 24.15
N GLU A 39 -4.93 -2.50 23.41
CA GLU A 39 -6.12 -1.66 23.45
C GLU A 39 -7.27 -2.51 22.90
N ALA A 40 -8.19 -2.85 23.80
CA ALA A 40 -9.42 -3.54 23.42
C ALA A 40 -10.14 -2.68 22.39
N MET A 41 -10.37 -3.25 21.21
CA MET A 41 -11.12 -2.59 20.14
C MET A 41 -12.50 -2.14 20.67
N PRO A 42 -12.96 -0.93 20.33
CA PRO A 42 -14.32 -0.50 20.67
C PRO A 42 -15.34 -1.44 20.01
N PRO A 43 -16.41 -1.84 20.71
CA PRO A 43 -17.40 -2.78 20.17
C PRO A 43 -18.20 -2.10 19.04
N GLY A 44 -18.18 -2.69 17.84
CA GLY A 44 -19.01 -2.23 16.71
C GLY A 44 -18.51 -2.49 15.29
N HIS A 45 -17.34 -3.08 15.07
CA HIS A 45 -16.90 -3.42 13.71
C HIS A 45 -17.66 -4.64 13.16
N PRO A 46 -18.25 -4.55 11.94
CA PRO A 46 -18.89 -5.69 11.31
C PRO A 46 -17.87 -6.78 10.99
N ASP A 47 -18.26 -7.99 11.37
CA ASP A 47 -17.54 -9.26 11.35
C ASP A 47 -16.78 -9.48 10.04
N VAL A 48 -15.44 -9.52 10.11
CA VAL A 48 -14.61 -10.07 9.04
C VAL A 48 -14.77 -11.58 9.15
N GLY A 49 -15.71 -12.11 8.37
CA GLY A 49 -16.16 -13.50 8.29
C GLY A 49 -15.40 -14.53 9.13
N GLU A 50 -16.15 -15.19 10.01
CA GLU A 50 -15.81 -16.40 10.77
C GLU A 50 -14.79 -17.29 10.06
N GLY A 51 -13.51 -17.09 10.39
CA GLY A 51 -12.42 -17.82 9.75
C GLY A 51 -11.01 -17.41 10.19
N MET A 52 -10.83 -16.24 10.81
CA MET A 52 -9.52 -15.83 11.34
C MET A 52 -9.56 -15.82 12.86
N GLY A 53 -8.97 -16.85 13.46
CA GLY A 53 -8.68 -16.86 14.89
C GLY A 53 -7.80 -15.66 15.26
N ALA A 54 -8.01 -15.12 16.46
CA ALA A 54 -7.41 -13.88 16.97
C ALA A 54 -5.87 -13.91 17.13
N ASP A 55 -5.20 -14.98 16.70
CA ASP A 55 -3.77 -15.23 16.91
C ASP A 55 -2.96 -15.31 15.61
N ALA A 56 -3.56 -15.06 14.44
CA ALA A 56 -2.85 -15.14 13.16
C ALA A 56 -2.13 -13.81 12.82
N GLN A 57 -0.88 -13.68 13.26
CA GLN A 57 0.05 -12.70 12.71
C GLN A 57 0.10 -12.86 11.17
N PRO A 58 0.01 -11.81 10.34
CA PRO A 58 0.14 -11.95 8.90
C PRO A 58 1.54 -12.47 8.52
N GLY A 59 1.64 -13.76 8.21
CA GLY A 59 2.84 -14.43 7.71
C GLY A 59 2.64 -14.89 6.26
N ALA A 60 3.74 -15.22 5.56
CA ALA A 60 3.71 -15.75 4.19
C ALA A 60 2.78 -16.98 4.02
N ASP A 61 2.56 -17.72 5.11
CA ASP A 61 1.69 -18.90 5.16
C ASP A 61 0.19 -18.56 5.17
N ASN A 62 -0.18 -17.31 5.51
CA ASN A 62 -1.57 -16.82 5.55
C ASN A 62 -1.96 -16.02 4.29
N VAL A 63 -1.02 -15.80 3.36
CA VAL A 63 -1.38 -15.28 2.03
C VAL A 63 -2.09 -16.42 1.29
N ARG A 64 -3.30 -16.16 0.81
CA ARG A 64 -4.12 -17.15 0.11
C ARG A 64 -3.28 -17.88 -0.95
N GLN A 65 -3.12 -19.19 -0.79
CA GLN A 65 -2.21 -19.99 -1.62
C GLN A 65 -2.52 -19.87 -3.12
N ASP A 66 -3.80 -19.78 -3.43
CA ASP A 66 -4.39 -19.44 -4.73
C ASP A 66 -3.90 -18.08 -5.26
N PHE A 67 -3.93 -17.01 -4.45
CA PHE A 67 -3.37 -15.71 -4.84
C PHE A 67 -1.88 -15.83 -5.21
N MET A 68 -1.07 -16.46 -4.36
CA MET A 68 0.37 -16.61 -4.61
C MET A 68 0.67 -17.47 -5.83
N SER A 69 -0.12 -18.53 -6.05
CA SER A 69 0.04 -19.41 -7.21
C SER A 69 -0.27 -18.69 -8.51
N GLU A 70 -1.34 -17.89 -8.55
CA GLU A 70 -1.75 -17.15 -9.74
C GLU A 70 -0.81 -15.97 -9.99
N TYR A 71 -0.39 -15.26 -8.93
CA TYR A 71 0.60 -14.20 -9.02
C TYR A 71 1.88 -14.70 -9.67
N LYS A 72 2.41 -15.84 -9.19
CA LYS A 72 3.62 -16.45 -9.75
C LYS A 72 3.42 -16.88 -11.20
N ARG A 73 2.29 -17.53 -11.51
CA ARG A 73 1.95 -17.98 -12.86
C ARG A 73 1.92 -16.81 -13.85
N LEU A 74 1.22 -15.74 -13.49
CA LEU A 74 1.08 -14.54 -14.33
C LEU A 74 2.41 -13.79 -14.46
N SER A 75 3.14 -13.62 -13.36
CA SER A 75 4.48 -13.00 -13.36
C SER A 75 5.43 -13.70 -14.34
N GLU A 76 5.54 -15.03 -14.26
CA GLU A 76 6.39 -15.80 -15.17
C GLU A 76 5.96 -15.72 -16.64
N LYS A 77 4.65 -15.60 -16.90
CA LYS A 77 4.12 -15.50 -18.26
C LYS A 77 4.42 -14.12 -18.86
N VAL A 78 4.20 -13.05 -18.09
CA VAL A 78 4.50 -11.67 -18.50
C VAL A 78 5.98 -11.48 -18.79
N ASP A 79 6.87 -12.15 -18.04
CA ASP A 79 8.32 -12.07 -18.26
C ASP A 79 8.80 -12.83 -19.52
N LYS A 80 8.10 -13.89 -19.93
CA LYS A 80 8.52 -14.79 -21.03
C LYS A 80 7.89 -14.45 -22.39
N GLN A 81 6.79 -13.70 -22.41
CA GLN A 81 6.04 -13.38 -23.62
C GLN A 81 6.11 -11.88 -23.90
N ASP A 82 5.99 -11.46 -25.18
CA ASP A 82 5.78 -10.04 -25.48
C ASP A 82 4.50 -9.61 -24.75
N PRO A 83 4.54 -8.60 -23.85
CA PRO A 83 3.40 -8.15 -23.07
C PRO A 83 2.25 -7.52 -23.90
N SER A 84 2.22 -7.78 -25.22
CA SER A 84 1.12 -7.46 -26.11
C SER A 84 -0.15 -8.27 -25.85
N ASP A 85 -0.07 -9.41 -25.15
CA ASP A 85 -1.26 -10.10 -24.63
C ASP A 85 -1.81 -9.33 -23.42
N THR A 86 -2.88 -8.56 -23.69
CA THR A 86 -3.38 -7.50 -22.82
C THR A 86 -4.05 -8.02 -21.56
N SER A 87 -4.68 -9.21 -21.57
CA SER A 87 -5.47 -9.70 -20.43
C SER A 87 -4.61 -10.16 -19.25
N ASP A 88 -3.52 -10.88 -19.53
CA ASP A 88 -2.67 -11.44 -18.48
C ASP A 88 -1.77 -10.38 -17.85
N VAL A 89 -1.29 -9.43 -18.67
CA VAL A 89 -0.57 -8.25 -18.18
C VAL A 89 -1.47 -7.39 -17.30
N LEU A 90 -2.73 -7.18 -17.70
CA LEU A 90 -3.69 -6.43 -16.91
C LEU A 90 -4.03 -7.13 -15.59
N SER A 91 -4.22 -8.46 -15.63
CA SER A 91 -4.48 -9.26 -14.44
C SER A 91 -3.29 -9.21 -13.48
N TYR A 92 -2.07 -9.36 -13.99
CA TYR A 92 -0.85 -9.22 -13.21
C TYR A 92 -0.70 -7.82 -12.60
N ALA A 93 -0.98 -6.76 -13.37
CA ALA A 93 -0.92 -5.38 -12.88
C ALA A 93 -1.92 -5.12 -11.74
N ARG A 94 -3.13 -5.68 -11.82
CA ARG A 94 -4.13 -5.60 -10.75
C ARG A 94 -3.69 -6.35 -9.50
N MET A 95 -3.13 -7.56 -9.65
CA MET A 95 -2.56 -8.28 -8.51
C MET A 95 -1.38 -7.54 -7.87
N LEU A 96 -0.60 -6.79 -8.66
CA LEU A 96 0.43 -5.91 -8.12
C LEU A 96 -0.17 -4.77 -7.28
N LEU A 97 -1.30 -4.18 -7.68
CA LEU A 97 -2.00 -3.20 -6.84
C LEU A 97 -2.58 -3.83 -5.58
N ASP A 98 -3.22 -5.00 -5.68
CA ASP A 98 -3.74 -5.72 -4.52
C ASP A 98 -2.63 -6.07 -3.50
N ALA A 99 -1.40 -6.26 -4.00
CA ALA A 99 -0.21 -6.47 -3.19
C ALA A 99 0.51 -5.17 -2.76
N HIS A 100 -0.10 -3.99 -2.94
CA HIS A 100 0.48 -2.66 -2.66
C HIS A 100 1.82 -2.40 -3.37
N GLN A 101 2.02 -3.03 -4.52
CA GLN A 101 3.19 -2.85 -5.39
C GLN A 101 2.89 -1.88 -6.54
N GLY A 102 2.24 -0.75 -6.25
CA GLY A 102 1.90 0.28 -7.23
C GLY A 102 3.06 0.74 -8.11
N ALA A 103 4.29 0.78 -7.58
CA ALA A 103 5.49 1.12 -8.36
C ALA A 103 5.78 0.15 -9.52
N LYS A 104 5.45 -1.14 -9.35
CA LYS A 104 5.58 -2.15 -10.42
C LYS A 104 4.36 -2.17 -11.33
N ALA A 105 3.18 -1.89 -10.79
CA ALA A 105 1.93 -1.90 -11.54
C ALA A 105 1.81 -0.70 -12.49
N LEU A 106 2.27 0.48 -12.04
CA LEU A 106 2.14 1.74 -12.77
C LEU A 106 2.60 1.68 -14.25
N PRO A 107 3.83 1.23 -14.58
CA PRO A 107 4.27 1.17 -15.98
C PRO A 107 3.44 0.21 -16.85
N LEU A 108 2.83 -0.82 -16.26
CA LEU A 108 1.95 -1.75 -16.97
C LEU A 108 0.63 -1.06 -17.33
N PHE A 109 0.03 -0.33 -16.38
CA PHE A 109 -1.18 0.44 -16.63
C PHE A 109 -0.97 1.60 -17.59
N GLU A 110 0.15 2.33 -17.50
CA GLU A 110 0.48 3.40 -18.44
C GLU A 110 0.61 2.88 -19.87
N ARG A 111 1.28 1.73 -20.06
CA ARG A 111 1.36 1.07 -21.37
C ARG A 111 -0.02 0.64 -21.87
N TYR A 112 -0.85 0.06 -21.01
CA TYR A 112 -2.19 -0.37 -21.40
C TYR A 112 -3.07 0.82 -21.77
N HIS A 113 -3.10 1.86 -20.95
CA HIS A 113 -3.86 3.07 -21.20
C HIS A 113 -3.44 3.74 -22.51
N LYS A 114 -2.14 3.77 -22.83
CA LYS A 114 -1.68 4.25 -24.14
C LYS A 114 -2.25 3.46 -25.33
N ALA A 115 -2.44 2.15 -25.18
CA ALA A 115 -3.02 1.29 -26.22
C ALA A 115 -4.56 1.37 -26.28
N ALA A 116 -5.21 1.59 -25.13
CA ALA A 116 -6.66 1.67 -24.98
C ALA A 116 -7.06 2.88 -24.11
N PRO A 117 -6.96 4.12 -24.63
CA PRO A 117 -7.03 5.34 -23.81
C PRO A 117 -8.40 5.62 -23.20
N LYS A 118 -9.46 4.97 -23.66
CA LYS A 118 -10.83 5.19 -23.16
C LYS A 118 -11.38 4.03 -22.31
N ASN A 119 -10.51 3.11 -21.89
CA ASN A 119 -10.94 2.04 -21.00
C ASN A 119 -11.00 2.57 -19.56
N THR A 120 -12.20 2.99 -19.13
CA THR A 120 -12.44 3.59 -17.81
C THR A 120 -12.05 2.68 -16.65
N SER A 121 -12.21 1.36 -16.79
CA SER A 121 -11.77 0.40 -15.76
C SER A 121 -10.25 0.46 -15.55
N VAL A 122 -9.47 0.50 -16.65
CA VAL A 122 -8.01 0.61 -16.57
C VAL A 122 -7.56 1.99 -16.11
N MET A 123 -8.27 3.05 -16.50
CA MET A 123 -8.02 4.40 -16.01
C MET A 123 -8.21 4.48 -14.49
N LEU A 124 -9.24 3.83 -13.93
CA LEU A 124 -9.42 3.76 -12.48
C LEU A 124 -8.28 3.00 -11.80
N ASP A 125 -7.85 1.85 -12.35
CA ASP A 125 -6.67 1.12 -11.83
C ASP A 125 -5.41 1.99 -11.89
N LEU A 126 -5.21 2.74 -12.99
CA LEU A 126 -4.10 3.68 -13.17
C LEU A 126 -4.14 4.82 -12.14
N SER A 127 -5.33 5.34 -11.81
CA SER A 127 -5.48 6.38 -10.79
C SER A 127 -5.05 5.87 -9.40
N VAL A 128 -5.37 4.63 -9.05
CA VAL A 128 -4.93 3.99 -7.81
C VAL A 128 -3.42 3.81 -7.81
N ALA A 129 -2.83 3.35 -8.92
CA ALA A 129 -1.38 3.23 -9.06
C ALA A 129 -0.66 4.59 -8.90
N TYR A 130 -1.20 5.67 -9.47
CA TYR A 130 -0.66 7.02 -9.26
C TYR A 130 -0.75 7.44 -7.79
N PHE A 131 -1.86 7.16 -7.11
CA PHE A 131 -2.01 7.49 -5.70
C PHE A 131 -1.01 6.71 -4.81
N GLU A 132 -0.87 5.40 -5.00
CA GLU A 132 0.10 4.57 -4.26
C GLU A 132 1.55 5.04 -4.46
N THR A 133 1.85 5.52 -5.68
CA THR A 133 3.18 6.04 -6.04
C THR A 133 3.37 7.53 -5.70
N LYS A 134 2.53 8.09 -4.83
CA LYS A 134 2.63 9.47 -4.32
C LYS A 134 2.51 10.54 -5.42
N GLN A 135 1.66 10.28 -6.41
CA GLN A 135 1.31 11.20 -7.49
C GLN A 135 -0.21 11.52 -7.47
N PRO A 136 -0.77 12.06 -6.38
CA PRO A 136 -2.20 12.25 -6.22
C PRO A 136 -2.82 13.21 -7.26
N GLU A 137 -2.06 14.17 -7.76
CA GLU A 137 -2.55 15.12 -8.79
C GLU A 137 -2.82 14.40 -10.12
N LYS A 138 -1.98 13.42 -10.47
CA LYS A 138 -2.21 12.58 -11.66
C LYS A 138 -3.39 11.63 -11.45
N ALA A 139 -3.53 11.09 -10.23
CA ALA A 139 -4.66 10.25 -9.89
C ALA A 139 -5.99 11.02 -10.07
N GLU A 140 -6.07 12.24 -9.54
CA GLU A 140 -7.24 13.11 -9.67
C GLU A 140 -7.54 13.43 -11.14
N ALA A 141 -6.53 13.82 -11.92
CA ALA A 141 -6.70 14.09 -13.35
C ALA A 141 -7.30 12.91 -14.11
N ILE A 142 -6.81 11.69 -13.86
CA ILE A 142 -7.34 10.47 -14.50
C ILE A 142 -8.78 10.18 -14.04
N VAL A 143 -9.09 10.33 -12.75
CA VAL A 143 -10.45 10.13 -12.23
C VAL A 143 -11.44 11.13 -12.84
N LEU A 144 -11.02 12.39 -12.99
CA LEU A 144 -11.83 13.41 -13.66
C LEU A 144 -12.07 13.06 -15.14
N GLU A 145 -11.06 12.57 -15.86
CA GLU A 145 -11.23 12.10 -17.23
C GLU A 145 -12.21 10.91 -17.32
N VAL A 146 -12.17 9.99 -16.35
CA VAL A 146 -13.17 8.90 -16.26
C VAL A 146 -14.58 9.47 -16.10
N LEU A 147 -14.77 10.50 -15.27
CA LEU A 147 -16.07 11.14 -15.05
C LEU A 147 -16.54 11.96 -16.27
N GLU A 148 -15.63 12.44 -17.12
CA GLU A 148 -15.99 13.04 -18.41
C GLU A 148 -16.50 12.00 -19.40
N ILE A 149 -15.90 10.81 -19.41
CA ILE A 149 -16.30 9.69 -20.29
C ILE A 149 -17.58 9.02 -19.81
N ASP A 150 -17.68 8.77 -18.50
CA ASP A 150 -18.77 8.09 -17.83
C ASP A 150 -19.17 8.87 -16.56
N PRO A 151 -20.08 9.86 -16.68
CA PRO A 151 -20.52 10.68 -15.56
C PRO A 151 -21.28 9.91 -14.46
N ALA A 152 -21.69 8.66 -14.73
CA ALA A 152 -22.40 7.81 -13.78
C ALA A 152 -21.46 6.76 -13.12
N ASN A 153 -20.15 6.87 -13.34
CA ASN A 153 -19.18 5.93 -12.82
C ASN A 153 -19.04 6.07 -11.30
N THR A 154 -19.71 5.19 -10.55
CA THR A 154 -19.76 5.25 -9.08
C THR A 154 -18.38 5.07 -8.44
N THR A 155 -17.52 4.26 -9.04
CA THR A 155 -16.15 4.03 -8.56
C THR A 155 -15.28 5.27 -8.75
N ALA A 156 -15.42 5.98 -9.87
CA ALA A 156 -14.71 7.25 -10.09
C ALA A 156 -15.17 8.33 -9.11
N MET A 157 -16.47 8.47 -8.87
CA MET A 157 -17.01 9.41 -7.88
C MET A 157 -16.49 9.08 -6.47
N TYR A 158 -16.47 7.80 -6.10
CA TYR A 158 -15.93 7.36 -4.82
C TYR A 158 -14.44 7.68 -4.68
N ASN A 159 -13.63 7.35 -5.70
CA ASN A 159 -12.19 7.61 -5.72
C ASN A 159 -11.88 9.11 -5.67
N LEU A 160 -12.66 9.97 -6.34
CA LEU A 160 -12.48 11.42 -6.27
C LEU A 160 -12.69 11.95 -4.84
N GLY A 161 -13.74 11.48 -4.15
CA GLY A 161 -13.94 11.83 -2.74
C GLY A 161 -12.79 11.35 -1.85
N ALA A 162 -12.28 10.14 -2.09
CA ALA A 162 -11.14 9.59 -1.35
C ALA A 162 -9.85 10.39 -1.58
N LEU A 163 -9.59 10.84 -2.82
CA LEU A 163 -8.46 11.69 -3.15
C LEU A 163 -8.54 13.05 -2.45
N HIS A 164 -9.72 13.68 -2.42
CA HIS A 164 -9.92 14.93 -1.68
C HIS A 164 -9.73 14.73 -0.16
N ALA A 165 -10.24 13.63 0.40
CA ALA A 165 -10.07 13.33 1.81
C ALA A 165 -8.58 13.11 2.16
N ALA A 166 -7.84 12.41 1.30
CA ALA A 166 -6.39 12.21 1.46
C ALA A 166 -5.59 13.52 1.35
N ALA A 167 -6.13 14.52 0.65
CA ALA A 167 -5.58 15.87 0.55
C ALA A 167 -6.03 16.80 1.71
N ASP A 168 -6.69 16.26 2.75
CA ASP A 168 -7.30 17.00 3.86
C ASP A 168 -8.42 17.99 3.45
N ASP A 169 -8.90 17.90 2.21
CA ASP A 169 -10.03 18.68 1.70
C ASP A 169 -11.35 17.96 2.02
N LYS A 170 -11.65 17.89 3.32
CA LYS A 170 -12.84 17.19 3.84
C LYS A 170 -14.14 17.74 3.25
N ASP A 171 -14.21 19.04 2.95
CA ASP A 171 -15.41 19.67 2.40
C ASP A 171 -15.69 19.19 0.98
N LYS A 172 -14.67 19.11 0.11
CA LYS A 172 -14.84 18.53 -1.23
C LYS A 172 -15.15 17.04 -1.17
N ALA A 173 -14.47 16.29 -0.30
CA ALA A 173 -14.76 14.87 -0.10
C ALA A 173 -16.23 14.65 0.28
N LYS A 174 -16.74 15.40 1.28
CA LYS A 174 -18.14 15.37 1.70
C LYS A 174 -19.09 15.70 0.57
N LYS A 175 -18.79 16.73 -0.23
CA LYS A 175 -19.62 17.12 -1.37
C LYS A 175 -19.74 15.99 -2.39
N VAL A 176 -18.61 15.43 -2.84
CA VAL A 176 -18.59 14.38 -3.87
C VAL A 176 -19.27 13.10 -3.38
N TRP A 177 -18.99 12.67 -2.16
CA TRP A 177 -19.61 11.47 -1.60
C TRP A 177 -21.11 11.63 -1.34
N ASN A 178 -21.58 12.80 -0.89
CA ASN A 178 -23.02 13.05 -0.79
C ASN A 178 -23.71 13.04 -2.16
N GLU A 179 -23.05 13.55 -3.20
CA GLU A 179 -23.57 13.48 -4.57
C GLU A 179 -23.67 12.02 -5.07
N LEU A 180 -22.64 11.21 -4.83
CA LEU A 180 -22.65 9.77 -5.12
C LEU A 180 -23.81 9.06 -4.42
N ILE A 181 -24.01 9.31 -3.12
CA ILE A 181 -25.08 8.70 -2.33
C ILE A 181 -26.46 9.14 -2.83
N SER A 182 -26.60 10.41 -3.20
CA SER A 182 -27.88 10.93 -3.71
C SER A 182 -28.22 10.39 -5.10
N LYS A 183 -27.24 10.19 -5.98
CA LYS A 183 -27.45 9.75 -7.37
C LYS A 183 -27.51 8.23 -7.51
N HIS A 184 -26.73 7.51 -6.69
CA HIS A 184 -26.54 6.07 -6.78
C HIS A 184 -26.65 5.39 -5.41
N PRO A 185 -27.78 5.55 -4.69
CA PRO A 185 -27.93 5.10 -3.30
C PRO A 185 -27.73 3.58 -3.12
N ASP A 186 -28.05 2.79 -4.15
CA ASP A 186 -27.96 1.32 -4.12
C ASP A 186 -26.58 0.78 -4.56
N SER A 187 -25.63 1.66 -4.88
CA SER A 187 -24.30 1.23 -5.32
C SER A 187 -23.42 0.83 -4.12
N PRO A 188 -22.55 -0.19 -4.27
CA PRO A 188 -21.56 -0.53 -3.24
C PRO A 188 -20.64 0.64 -2.90
N ASP A 189 -20.33 1.47 -3.88
CA ASP A 189 -19.56 2.71 -3.73
C ASP A 189 -20.26 3.73 -2.82
N ALA A 190 -21.58 3.90 -2.95
CA ALA A 190 -22.35 4.77 -2.06
C ALA A 190 -22.37 4.24 -0.63
N ALA A 191 -22.51 2.92 -0.43
CA ALA A 191 -22.42 2.32 0.90
C ALA A 191 -21.04 2.55 1.55
N ARG A 192 -19.95 2.39 0.78
CA ARG A 192 -18.59 2.72 1.25
C ARG A 192 -18.45 4.21 1.59
N ALA A 193 -18.93 5.09 0.72
CA ALA A 193 -18.91 6.52 0.94
C ALA A 193 -19.66 6.93 2.22
N GLN A 194 -20.83 6.34 2.48
CA GLN A 194 -21.57 6.57 3.73
C GLN A 194 -20.76 6.20 4.97
N GLU A 195 -20.03 5.09 4.92
CA GLU A 195 -19.22 4.66 6.06
C GLU A 195 -18.06 5.63 6.32
N PHE A 196 -17.34 6.04 5.27
CA PHE A 196 -16.27 7.03 5.41
C PHE A 196 -16.77 8.38 5.94
N LEU A 197 -17.95 8.84 5.51
CA LEU A 197 -18.54 10.10 5.98
C LEU A 197 -18.81 10.13 7.48
N LYS A 198 -19.09 8.98 8.12
CA LYS A 198 -19.31 8.91 9.58
C LYS A 198 -18.04 9.20 10.38
N GLN A 199 -16.87 9.03 9.77
CA GLN A 199 -15.57 9.15 10.41
C GLN A 199 -14.91 10.54 10.23
N LEU A 200 -15.50 11.41 9.39
CA LEU A 200 -14.92 12.70 8.95
C LEU A 200 -15.31 13.93 9.77
#